data_AF-A0A9J7HFQ0-F1
#
_entry.id   AF-A0A9J7HFQ0-F1
#
_cell.length_a   1.000
_cell.length_b   1.000
_cell.length_c   1.000
_cell.angle_alpha   90.00
_cell.angle_beta   90.00
_cell.angle_gamma   90.00
#
_symmetry.space_group_name_H-M   'P 1'
#
loop_
_entity.id
_entity.type
_entity.pdbx_description
1 polymer ?
#
loop_
_entity_poly.entity_id
_entity_poly.type
_entity_poly.pdbx_seq_one_letter_code
_entity_poly.pdbx_strand_id
1 'polypeptide(L)'
;MWAAVYTLWYHPMENTLGHVMGFMNTWIFMLQGGLVYTDMHLNKYWRFVLETWVAVHGAIVAYQTGGPTGYWPMFTFGFSALVVFTQLFTLPFWKQLPTWTRYVPALVYLAITLHTYSSLPDENGRLWTRLWEPIVIPLNQYFFALAICGLVTLCLNIESKFNASFIHKSLVQVEYVGCIIGFLLLYLAKVVFSWAYQYYDAQLPGNPMVYFVGVFTPSAIVASFFIKRLVEGKV
;
A
#
# COMPACT_ATOMS: atom_id res chain seq x y z
N MET A 1 -5.38 -7.95 -7.19
CA MET A 1 -4.69 -8.57 -8.35
C MET A 1 -4.81 -7.77 -9.63
N TRP A 2 -6.03 -7.34 -10.02
CA TRP A 2 -6.26 -6.59 -11.27
C TRP A 2 -5.26 -5.43 -11.49
N ALA A 3 -5.02 -4.59 -10.48
CA ALA A 3 -4.09 -3.48 -10.58
C ALA A 3 -2.66 -3.91 -10.95
N ALA A 4 -2.12 -4.97 -10.32
CA ALA A 4 -0.78 -5.49 -10.63
C ALA A 4 -0.68 -6.04 -12.06
N VAL A 5 -1.74 -6.69 -12.55
CA VAL A 5 -1.82 -7.19 -13.92
C VAL A 5 -1.84 -6.02 -14.91
N TYR A 6 -2.62 -4.98 -14.65
CA TYR A 6 -2.67 -3.80 -15.51
C TYR A 6 -1.35 -3.04 -15.52
N THR A 7 -0.69 -2.89 -14.36
CA THR A 7 0.65 -2.34 -14.31
C THR A 7 1.61 -3.17 -15.15
N LEU A 8 1.62 -4.50 -15.04
CA LEU A 8 2.47 -5.35 -15.87
C LEU A 8 2.24 -5.17 -17.38
N TRP A 9 0.97 -5.13 -17.81
CA TRP A 9 0.61 -5.07 -19.24
C TRP A 9 0.82 -3.69 -19.88
N TYR A 10 0.63 -2.62 -19.13
CA TYR A 10 0.62 -1.26 -19.66
C TYR A 10 1.82 -0.42 -19.23
N HIS A 11 2.72 -0.94 -18.40
CA HIS A 11 3.94 -0.22 -18.06
C HIS A 11 4.96 -0.33 -19.20
N PRO A 12 5.41 0.79 -19.78
CA PRO A 12 6.46 0.77 -20.79
C PRO A 12 7.73 0.16 -20.20
N MET A 13 8.40 -0.71 -20.97
CA MET A 13 9.63 -1.38 -20.54
C MET A 13 10.85 -0.57 -21.02
N GLU A 14 11.61 -0.03 -20.07
CA GLU A 14 12.91 0.56 -20.35
C GLU A 14 14.03 -0.35 -19.82
N ASN A 15 15.20 -0.32 -20.46
CA ASN A 15 16.35 -1.12 -20.07
C ASN A 15 17.11 -0.49 -18.89
N THR A 16 16.46 -0.40 -17.73
CA THR A 16 17.07 0.10 -16.49
C THR A 16 16.94 -0.94 -15.37
N LEU A 17 17.91 -0.92 -14.43
CA LEU A 17 17.87 -1.81 -13.27
C LEU A 17 16.58 -1.64 -12.44
N GLY A 18 16.07 -0.41 -12.33
CA GLY A 18 14.84 -0.09 -11.62
C GLY A 18 13.62 -0.78 -12.22
N HIS A 19 13.52 -0.80 -13.56
CA HIS A 19 12.47 -1.55 -14.25
C HIS A 19 12.60 -3.05 -13.98
N VAL A 20 13.80 -3.63 -14.10
CA VAL A 20 14.03 -5.06 -13.82
C VAL A 20 13.60 -5.42 -12.38
N MET A 21 13.99 -4.61 -11.40
CA MET A 21 13.63 -4.85 -9.99
C MET A 21 12.12 -4.66 -9.73
N GLY A 22 11.47 -3.74 -10.45
CA GLY A 22 10.02 -3.49 -10.36
C GLY A 22 9.18 -4.58 -11.01
N PHE A 23 9.62 -5.10 -12.16
CA PHE A 23 9.01 -6.28 -12.77
C PHE A 23 9.18 -7.50 -11.87
N MET A 24 10.37 -7.70 -11.30
CA MET A 24 10.57 -8.77 -10.33
C MET A 24 9.62 -8.64 -9.13
N ASN A 25 9.47 -7.43 -8.56
CA ASN A 25 8.51 -7.17 -7.48
C ASN A 25 7.06 -7.51 -7.89
N THR A 26 6.66 -7.15 -9.11
CA THR A 26 5.33 -7.43 -9.64
C THR A 26 5.09 -8.92 -9.85
N TRP A 27 6.08 -9.63 -10.40
CA TRP A 27 6.00 -11.08 -10.64
C TRP A 27 5.92 -11.88 -9.35
N ILE A 28 6.76 -11.58 -8.34
CA ILE A 28 6.71 -12.29 -7.06
C ILE A 28 5.38 -12.02 -6.33
N PHE A 29 4.83 -10.82 -6.43
CA PHE A 29 3.51 -10.49 -5.89
C PHE A 29 2.39 -11.27 -6.60
N MET A 30 2.43 -11.33 -7.93
CA MET A 30 1.47 -12.12 -8.72
C MET A 30 1.60 -13.62 -8.43
N LEU A 31 2.83 -14.13 -8.31
CA LEU A 31 3.11 -15.51 -7.94
C LEU A 31 2.52 -15.83 -6.55
N GLN A 32 2.79 -15.00 -5.55
CA GLN A 32 2.22 -15.18 -4.21
C GLN A 32 0.69 -15.22 -4.24
N GLY A 33 0.10 -14.35 -5.04
CA GLY A 33 -1.34 -14.35 -5.23
C GLY A 33 -1.88 -15.58 -5.98
N GLY A 34 -1.12 -16.14 -6.93
CA GLY A 34 -1.47 -17.39 -7.63
C GLY A 34 -1.32 -18.63 -6.74
N LEU A 35 -0.51 -18.53 -5.68
CA LEU A 35 -0.27 -19.58 -4.70
C LEU A 35 -1.31 -19.59 -3.56
N VAL A 36 -2.32 -18.72 -3.56
CA VAL A 36 -3.36 -18.70 -2.50
C VAL A 36 -3.96 -20.10 -2.32
N TYR A 37 -4.14 -20.51 -1.05
CA TYR A 37 -4.55 -21.86 -0.62
C TYR A 37 -3.51 -22.98 -0.79
N THR A 38 -2.23 -22.65 -1.04
CA THR A 38 -1.13 -23.62 -1.02
C THR A 38 -0.25 -23.46 0.22
N ASP A 39 0.48 -24.51 0.58
CA ASP A 39 1.48 -24.46 1.66
C ASP A 39 2.59 -23.44 1.38
N MET A 40 2.95 -23.25 0.10
CA MET A 40 3.94 -22.27 -0.30
C MET A 40 3.50 -20.84 0.04
N HIS A 41 2.22 -20.51 -0.12
CA HIS A 41 1.71 -19.19 0.22
C HIS A 41 1.86 -18.84 1.71
N LEU A 42 1.79 -19.86 2.58
CA LEU A 42 1.95 -19.72 4.02
C LEU A 42 3.40 -19.84 4.49
N ASN A 43 4.31 -20.25 3.61
CA ASN A 43 5.72 -20.41 3.93
C ASN A 43 6.32 -19.08 4.43
N LYS A 44 6.93 -19.12 5.62
CA LYS A 44 7.42 -17.92 6.31
C LYS A 44 8.65 -17.31 5.64
N TYR A 45 9.52 -18.14 5.08
CA TYR A 45 10.71 -17.66 4.37
C TYR A 45 10.31 -17.02 3.05
N TRP A 46 9.37 -17.62 2.33
CA TRP A 46 8.83 -17.05 1.10
C TRP A 46 8.13 -15.71 1.35
N ARG A 47 7.25 -15.63 2.37
CA ARG A 47 6.62 -14.36 2.78
C ARG A 47 7.65 -13.31 3.19
N PHE A 48 8.69 -13.69 3.92
CA PHE A 48 9.76 -12.77 4.26
C PHE A 48 10.48 -12.21 3.03
N VAL A 49 10.78 -13.04 2.02
CA VAL A 49 11.37 -12.56 0.75
C VAL A 49 10.43 -11.56 0.07
N LEU A 50 9.13 -11.86 -0.01
CA LEU A 50 8.13 -10.97 -0.61
C LEU A 50 8.04 -9.63 0.12
N GLU A 51 8.00 -9.65 1.45
CA GLU A 51 7.85 -8.46 2.29
C GLU A 51 9.12 -7.60 2.30
N THR A 52 10.31 -8.21 2.15
CA THR A 52 11.58 -7.49 2.16
C THR A 52 12.05 -7.02 0.79
N TRP A 53 11.57 -7.62 -0.30
CA TRP A 53 11.99 -7.26 -1.66
C TRP A 53 11.72 -5.79 -2.00
N VAL A 54 10.62 -5.23 -1.49
CA VAL A 54 10.26 -3.83 -1.69
C VAL A 54 11.34 -2.87 -1.15
N ALA A 55 12.06 -3.25 -0.09
CA ALA A 55 13.17 -2.45 0.45
C ALA A 55 14.31 -2.33 -0.58
N VAL A 56 14.64 -3.43 -1.25
CA VAL A 56 15.71 -3.48 -2.26
C VAL A 56 15.28 -2.76 -3.53
N HIS A 57 14.12 -3.12 -4.07
CA HIS A 57 13.59 -2.52 -5.30
C HIS A 57 13.35 -1.00 -5.13
N GLY A 58 12.67 -0.60 -4.05
CA GLY A 58 12.34 0.80 -3.79
C GLY A 58 13.58 1.68 -3.60
N ALA A 59 14.61 1.16 -2.92
CA ALA A 59 15.88 1.85 -2.77
C ALA A 59 16.57 2.11 -4.13
N ILE A 60 16.65 1.08 -4.98
CA ILE A 60 17.31 1.16 -6.29
C ILE A 60 16.58 2.15 -7.20
N VAL A 61 15.25 2.05 -7.30
CA VAL A 61 14.46 2.98 -8.13
C VAL A 61 14.64 4.40 -7.64
N ALA A 62 14.50 4.64 -6.33
CA ALA A 62 14.64 5.98 -5.77
C ALA A 62 16.05 6.56 -5.99
N TYR A 63 17.10 5.73 -5.92
CA TYR A 63 18.45 6.16 -6.23
C TYR A 63 18.63 6.48 -7.72
N GLN A 64 18.07 5.67 -8.61
CA GLN A 64 18.16 5.92 -10.05
C GLN A 64 17.38 7.16 -10.50
N THR A 65 16.22 7.42 -9.88
CA THR A 65 15.38 8.57 -10.23
C THR A 65 15.89 9.86 -9.60
N GLY A 66 16.38 9.82 -8.36
CA GLY A 66 16.74 11.01 -7.60
C GLY A 66 18.25 11.22 -7.37
N GLY A 67 19.10 10.28 -7.77
CA GLY A 67 20.53 10.32 -7.54
C GLY A 67 20.94 10.18 -6.06
N PRO A 68 22.24 10.45 -5.73
CA PRO A 68 22.78 10.26 -4.39
C PRO A 68 22.15 11.14 -3.30
N THR A 69 21.70 12.34 -3.66
CA THR A 69 21.04 13.28 -2.74
C THR A 69 19.51 13.14 -2.74
N GLY A 70 18.96 12.26 -3.58
CA GLY A 70 17.52 12.03 -3.69
C GLY A 70 16.92 11.31 -2.49
N TYR A 71 15.69 10.81 -2.66
CA TYR A 71 14.89 10.20 -1.59
C TYR A 71 15.17 8.69 -1.37
N TRP A 72 16.24 8.14 -1.94
CA TRP A 72 16.64 6.74 -1.71
C TRP A 72 16.79 6.35 -0.23
N PRO A 73 17.24 7.23 0.70
CA PRO A 73 17.34 6.89 2.11
C PRO A 73 15.96 6.69 2.74
N MET A 74 14.96 7.50 2.37
CA MET A 74 13.58 7.35 2.79
C MET A 74 13.05 5.94 2.46
N PHE A 75 13.29 5.46 1.24
CA PHE A 75 12.86 4.13 0.81
C PHE A 75 13.66 3.01 1.49
N THR A 76 14.98 3.16 1.56
CA THR A 76 15.86 2.14 2.15
C THR A 76 15.61 1.98 3.65
N PHE A 77 15.67 3.08 4.40
CA PHE A 77 15.50 3.08 5.85
C PHE A 77 14.05 2.94 6.25
N GLY A 78 13.11 3.51 5.50
CA GLY A 78 11.69 3.34 5.76
C GLY A 78 11.21 1.90 5.62
N PHE A 79 11.55 1.22 4.53
CA PHE A 79 11.19 -0.20 4.39
C PHE A 79 12.02 -1.09 5.32
N SER A 80 13.31 -0.84 5.52
CA SER A 80 14.10 -1.64 6.46
C SER A 80 13.65 -1.44 7.91
N ALA A 81 13.10 -0.28 8.29
CA ALA A 81 12.46 -0.09 9.59
C ALA A 81 11.32 -1.09 9.78
N LEU A 82 10.45 -1.25 8.78
CA LEU A 82 9.41 -2.28 8.83
C LEU A 82 10.06 -3.65 9.04
N VAL A 83 11.05 -4.01 8.22
CA VAL A 83 11.72 -5.31 8.29
C VAL A 83 12.26 -5.58 9.69
N VAL A 84 13.06 -4.66 10.21
CA VAL A 84 13.77 -4.79 11.48
C VAL A 84 12.81 -4.82 12.67
N PHE A 85 11.80 -3.96 12.68
CA PHE A 85 10.89 -3.86 13.83
C PHE A 85 9.73 -4.85 13.78
N THR A 86 9.41 -5.42 12.60
CA THR A 86 8.22 -6.28 12.44
C THR A 86 8.51 -7.59 11.70
N GLN A 87 8.89 -7.59 10.43
CA GLN A 87 8.94 -8.82 9.63
C GLN A 87 10.05 -9.79 10.05
N LEU A 88 11.19 -9.29 10.53
CA LEU A 88 12.36 -10.11 10.86
C LEU A 88 12.06 -11.20 11.89
N PHE A 89 11.27 -10.88 12.91
CA PHE A 89 10.94 -11.81 14.01
C PHE A 89 9.86 -12.83 13.65
N THR A 90 9.31 -12.79 12.43
CA THR A 90 8.37 -13.80 11.94
C THR A 90 9.05 -15.12 11.58
N LEU A 91 10.36 -15.08 11.28
CA LEU A 91 11.13 -16.25 10.87
C LEU A 91 11.26 -17.26 12.03
N PRO A 92 11.13 -18.58 11.79
CA PRO A 92 11.10 -19.58 12.84
C PRO A 92 12.31 -19.58 13.78
N PHE A 93 13.50 -19.30 13.26
CA PHE A 93 14.73 -19.38 14.05
C PHE A 93 14.80 -18.32 15.16
N TRP A 94 14.19 -17.13 14.98
CA TRP A 94 14.12 -16.10 16.02
C TRP A 94 13.31 -16.53 17.24
N LYS A 95 12.48 -17.57 17.12
CA LYS A 95 11.76 -18.16 18.26
C LYS A 95 12.66 -18.99 19.17
N GLN A 96 13.78 -19.48 18.66
CA GLN A 96 14.74 -20.30 19.39
C GLN A 96 15.81 -19.45 20.10
N LEU A 97 15.96 -18.18 19.69
CA LEU A 97 16.95 -17.28 20.25
C LEU A 97 16.42 -16.56 21.50
N PRO A 98 17.31 -16.22 22.46
CA PRO A 98 16.94 -15.40 23.61
C PRO A 98 16.35 -14.05 23.19
N THR A 99 15.37 -13.54 23.94
CA THR A 99 14.65 -12.28 23.63
C THR A 99 15.59 -11.08 23.50
N TRP A 100 16.71 -11.04 24.22
CA TRP A 100 17.67 -9.94 24.13
C TRP A 100 18.31 -9.79 22.74
N THR A 101 18.42 -10.88 21.98
CA THR A 101 19.00 -10.85 20.63
C THR A 101 18.18 -10.00 19.66
N ARG A 102 16.90 -9.75 19.97
CA ARG A 102 15.99 -8.92 19.17
C ARG A 102 16.38 -7.44 19.16
N TYR A 103 17.15 -6.97 20.14
CA TYR A 103 17.65 -5.60 20.16
C TYR A 103 18.83 -5.39 19.21
N VAL A 104 19.57 -6.46 18.86
CA VAL A 104 20.76 -6.35 18.01
C VAL A 104 20.44 -5.79 16.63
N PRO A 105 19.45 -6.32 15.87
CA PRO A 105 19.07 -5.74 14.58
C PRO A 105 18.61 -4.28 14.68
N ALA A 106 17.88 -3.93 15.74
CA ALA A 106 17.42 -2.56 15.97
C ALA A 106 18.58 -1.59 16.22
N LEU A 107 19.57 -1.98 17.04
CA LEU A 107 20.76 -1.19 17.30
C LEU A 107 21.62 -1.02 16.04
N VAL A 108 21.80 -2.10 15.27
CA VAL A 108 22.53 -2.05 13.99
C VAL A 108 21.81 -1.13 13.00
N TYR A 109 20.49 -1.25 12.88
CA TYR A 109 19.68 -0.37 12.04
C TYR A 109 19.82 1.09 12.45
N LEU A 110 19.72 1.41 13.75
CA LEU A 110 19.86 2.78 14.24
C LEU A 110 21.25 3.34 13.97
N ALA A 111 22.31 2.55 14.22
CA ALA A 111 23.69 2.97 13.96
C ALA A 111 23.94 3.28 12.48
N ILE A 112 23.50 2.40 11.57
CA ILE A 112 23.65 2.60 10.12
C ILE A 112 22.83 3.80 9.64
N THR A 113 21.60 3.94 10.11
CA THR A 113 20.71 5.05 9.76
C THR A 113 21.33 6.37 10.20
N LEU A 114 21.72 6.50 11.47
CA LEU A 114 22.33 7.71 12.00
C LEU A 114 23.66 8.04 11.29
N HIS A 115 24.49 7.03 11.02
CA HIS A 115 25.72 7.22 10.27
C HIS A 115 25.45 7.75 8.86
N THR A 116 24.48 7.18 8.15
CA THR A 116 24.16 7.60 6.78
C THR A 116 23.63 9.05 6.76
N TYR A 117 22.68 9.38 7.63
CA TYR A 117 22.14 10.74 7.74
C TYR A 117 23.13 11.77 8.29
N SER A 118 24.19 11.34 8.99
CA SER A 118 25.27 12.24 9.40
C SER A 118 26.08 12.78 8.22
N SER A 119 26.15 12.02 7.14
CA SER A 119 26.91 12.35 5.92
C SER A 119 26.06 12.88 4.78
N LEU A 120 24.74 12.84 4.91
CA LEU A 120 23.82 13.16 3.82
C LEU A 120 23.28 14.60 3.94
N PRO A 121 23.67 15.51 3.04
CA PRO A 121 23.15 16.87 3.04
C PRO A 121 21.74 16.96 2.46
N ASP A 122 21.01 17.98 2.92
CA ASP A 122 19.82 18.53 2.29
C ASP A 122 20.16 19.31 1.01
N GLU A 123 19.15 19.75 0.25
CA GLU A 123 19.29 20.60 -0.95
C GLU A 123 20.13 21.86 -0.68
N ASN A 124 20.08 22.37 0.56
CA ASN A 124 20.83 23.54 1.02
C ASN A 124 22.18 23.20 1.69
N GLY A 125 22.67 21.96 1.57
CA GLY A 125 23.93 21.52 2.19
C GLY A 125 23.87 21.28 3.70
N ARG A 126 22.69 21.37 4.33
CA ARG A 126 22.51 21.18 5.78
C ARG A 126 22.47 19.70 6.13
N LEU A 127 23.21 19.31 7.15
CA LEU A 127 23.19 17.94 7.70
C LEU A 127 22.10 17.79 8.76
N TRP A 128 21.71 16.55 9.06
CA TRP A 128 20.77 16.20 10.15
C TRP A 128 19.33 16.72 10.02
N THR A 129 18.96 17.32 8.89
CA THR A 129 17.59 17.84 8.67
C THR A 129 16.62 16.77 8.16
N ARG A 130 17.13 15.65 7.64
CA ARG A 130 16.36 14.62 6.92
C ARG A 130 15.97 13.40 7.76
N LEU A 131 16.18 13.44 9.08
CA LEU A 131 15.90 12.31 9.99
C LEU A 131 14.42 11.90 10.08
N TRP A 132 13.50 12.71 9.54
CA TRP A 132 12.08 12.38 9.48
C TRP A 132 11.77 11.33 8.39
N GLU A 133 12.60 11.20 7.37
CA GLU A 133 12.38 10.34 6.21
C GLU A 133 12.14 8.85 6.55
N PRO A 134 12.93 8.18 7.43
CA PRO A 134 12.72 6.77 7.73
C PRO A 134 11.38 6.46 8.40
N ILE A 135 10.72 7.48 8.96
CA ILE A 135 9.44 7.32 9.67
C ILE A 135 8.26 7.37 8.67
N VAL A 136 8.44 8.03 7.52
CA VAL A 136 7.37 8.30 6.55
C VAL A 136 6.71 7.02 6.05
N ILE A 137 7.51 6.04 5.62
CA ILE A 137 6.99 4.81 5.02
C ILE A 137 6.25 3.97 6.06
N PRO A 138 6.83 3.63 7.23
CA PRO A 138 6.09 2.93 8.27
C PRO A 138 4.81 3.67 8.66
N LEU A 139 4.90 4.98 8.89
CA LEU A 139 3.75 5.79 9.28
C LEU A 139 2.64 5.72 8.23
N ASN A 140 2.96 5.91 6.96
CA ASN A 140 2.00 5.81 5.87
C ASN A 140 1.37 4.42 5.80
N GLN A 141 2.17 3.36 5.90
CA GLN A 141 1.66 1.99 5.77
C GLN A 141 0.65 1.64 6.87
N TYR A 142 0.92 2.01 8.12
CA TYR A 142 -0.02 1.79 9.21
C TYR A 142 -1.18 2.78 9.20
N PHE A 143 -0.92 4.06 8.88
CA PHE A 143 -1.96 5.09 8.81
C PHE A 143 -3.02 4.76 7.76
N PHE A 144 -2.62 4.39 6.54
CA PHE A 144 -3.58 4.00 5.50
C PHE A 144 -4.36 2.74 5.87
N ALA A 145 -3.71 1.75 6.50
CA ALA A 145 -4.42 0.56 6.98
C ALA A 145 -5.47 0.91 8.04
N LEU A 146 -5.14 1.79 9.00
CA LEU A 146 -6.06 2.26 10.02
C LEU A 146 -7.19 3.10 9.42
N ALA A 147 -6.90 3.98 8.47
CA ALA A 147 -7.90 4.80 7.78
C ALA A 147 -8.91 3.93 7.02
N ILE A 148 -8.43 2.94 6.24
CA ILE A 148 -9.30 1.99 5.54
C ILE A 148 -10.15 1.20 6.55
N CYS A 149 -9.53 0.67 7.60
CA CYS A 149 -10.25 -0.08 8.64
C CYS A 149 -11.33 0.78 9.32
N GLY A 150 -11.01 2.02 9.67
CA GLY A 150 -11.95 2.98 10.26
C GLY A 150 -13.10 3.32 9.34
N LEU A 151 -12.84 3.55 8.05
CA LEU A 151 -13.88 3.81 7.04
C LEU A 151 -14.79 2.60 6.82
N VAL A 152 -14.22 1.39 6.70
CA VAL A 152 -15.01 0.16 6.58
C VAL A 152 -15.88 -0.05 7.81
N THR A 153 -15.31 0.13 9.01
CA THR A 153 -16.04 0.01 10.28
C THR A 153 -17.16 1.05 10.39
N LEU A 154 -16.92 2.29 9.95
CA LEU A 154 -17.93 3.33 9.87
C LEU A 154 -19.08 2.91 8.94
N CYS A 155 -18.78 2.40 7.75
CA CYS A 155 -19.79 1.90 6.82
C CYS A 155 -20.59 0.73 7.42
N LEU A 156 -19.94 -0.23 8.08
CA LEU A 156 -20.62 -1.33 8.79
C LEU A 156 -21.51 -0.83 9.93
N ASN A 157 -21.07 0.18 10.69
CA ASN A 157 -21.87 0.77 11.77
C ASN A 157 -23.07 1.56 11.25
N ILE A 158 -22.92 2.25 10.11
CA ILE A 158 -24.02 2.91 9.42
C ILE A 158 -25.02 1.84 8.96
N GLU A 159 -24.52 0.81 8.26
CA GLU A 159 -25.33 -0.31 7.80
C GLU A 159 -26.08 -0.97 8.96
N SER A 160 -25.44 -1.28 10.09
CA SER A 160 -26.08 -1.93 11.22
C SER A 160 -27.19 -1.09 11.86
N LYS A 161 -27.04 0.25 11.88
CA LYS A 161 -28.09 1.16 12.36
C LYS A 161 -29.31 1.19 11.43
N PHE A 162 -29.10 1.06 10.13
CA PHE A 162 -30.17 0.92 9.15
C PHE A 162 -30.74 -0.51 9.11
N ASN A 163 -29.93 -1.53 9.36
CA ASN A 163 -30.27 -2.96 9.31
C ASN A 163 -30.82 -3.53 10.63
N ALA A 164 -31.05 -2.72 11.66
CA ALA A 164 -31.77 -3.15 12.86
C ALA A 164 -33.20 -3.69 12.57
N SER A 165 -33.70 -3.65 11.33
CA SER A 165 -34.94 -4.32 10.90
C SER A 165 -34.88 -5.17 9.61
N PHE A 166 -33.71 -5.39 8.97
CA PHE A 166 -33.66 -5.84 7.56
C PHE A 166 -32.82 -7.09 7.21
N ILE A 167 -32.22 -7.79 8.17
CA ILE A 167 -31.19 -8.83 7.91
C ILE A 167 -31.65 -10.08 7.11
N HIS A 168 -32.95 -10.24 6.77
CA HIS A 168 -33.41 -11.39 5.97
C HIS A 168 -34.48 -11.08 4.91
N LYS A 169 -34.52 -9.86 4.35
CA LYS A 169 -35.43 -9.57 3.23
C LYS A 169 -34.69 -9.60 1.90
N SER A 170 -35.17 -10.45 0.98
CA SER A 170 -34.79 -10.43 -0.43
C SER A 170 -34.90 -9.01 -0.99
N LEU A 171 -33.90 -8.61 -1.74
CA LEU A 171 -33.79 -7.30 -2.37
C LEU A 171 -35.02 -7.06 -3.26
N VAL A 172 -35.80 -6.00 -3.02
CA VAL A 172 -36.87 -5.64 -3.97
C VAL A 172 -36.22 -5.15 -5.26
N GLN A 173 -36.82 -5.41 -6.42
CA GLN A 173 -36.25 -5.08 -7.74
C GLN A 173 -35.76 -3.62 -7.84
N VAL A 174 -36.48 -2.68 -7.20
CA VAL A 174 -36.10 -1.25 -7.14
C VAL A 174 -34.79 -1.03 -6.38
N GLU A 175 -34.61 -1.69 -5.23
CA GLU A 175 -33.39 -1.60 -4.42
C GLU A 175 -32.19 -2.22 -5.16
N TYR A 176 -32.42 -3.32 -5.88
CA TYR A 176 -31.40 -3.99 -6.70
C TYR A 176 -30.89 -3.06 -7.80
N VAL A 177 -31.80 -2.45 -8.56
CA VAL A 177 -31.47 -1.47 -9.60
C VAL A 177 -30.78 -0.24 -8.99
N GLY A 178 -31.25 0.23 -7.83
CA GLY A 178 -30.63 1.34 -7.11
C GLY A 178 -29.16 1.08 -6.73
N CYS A 179 -28.83 -0.13 -6.25
CA CYS A 179 -27.45 -0.50 -5.92
C CYS A 179 -26.54 -0.53 -7.16
N ILE A 180 -27.04 -1.04 -8.30
CA ILE A 180 -26.29 -1.04 -9.56
C ILE A 180 -26.05 0.39 -10.04
N ILE A 181 -27.09 1.23 -10.05
CA ILE A 181 -26.97 2.64 -10.46
C ILE A 181 -25.99 3.37 -9.53
N GLY A 182 -26.09 3.18 -8.22
CA GLY A 182 -25.17 3.77 -7.25
C GLY A 182 -23.71 3.38 -7.50
N PHE A 183 -23.45 2.10 -7.77
CA PHE A 183 -22.11 1.61 -8.13
C PHE A 183 -21.60 2.25 -9.43
N LEU A 184 -22.43 2.29 -10.47
CA LEU A 184 -22.06 2.87 -11.77
C LEU A 184 -21.82 4.39 -11.67
N LEU A 185 -22.62 5.11 -10.89
CA LEU A 185 -22.44 6.54 -10.64
C LEU A 185 -21.13 6.83 -9.89
N LEU A 186 -20.78 6.01 -8.89
CA LEU A 186 -19.48 6.15 -8.21
C LEU A 186 -18.30 5.87 -9.15
N TYR A 187 -18.44 4.90 -10.04
CA TYR A 187 -17.42 4.65 -11.07
C TYR A 187 -17.31 5.82 -12.04
N LEU A 188 -18.44 6.30 -12.55
CA LEU A 188 -18.51 7.46 -13.45
C LEU A 188 -17.91 8.70 -12.81
N ALA A 189 -18.21 8.97 -11.54
CA ALA A 189 -17.65 10.10 -10.79
C ALA A 189 -16.11 10.05 -10.74
N LYS A 190 -15.52 8.86 -10.52
CA LYS A 190 -14.05 8.70 -10.54
C LYS A 190 -13.46 8.93 -11.93
N VAL A 191 -14.14 8.45 -12.98
CA VAL A 191 -13.71 8.66 -14.37
C VAL A 191 -13.79 10.14 -14.73
N VAL A 192 -14.90 10.81 -14.43
CA VAL A 192 -15.09 12.25 -14.67
C VAL A 192 -14.09 13.07 -13.88
N PHE A 193 -13.83 12.73 -12.61
CA PHE A 193 -12.81 13.40 -11.80
C PHE A 193 -11.41 13.26 -12.42
N SER A 194 -11.03 12.04 -12.84
CA SER A 194 -9.73 11.79 -13.48
C SER A 194 -9.60 12.51 -14.81
N TRP A 195 -10.66 12.45 -15.62
CA TRP A 195 -10.74 13.13 -16.90
C TRP A 195 -10.66 14.64 -16.74
N ALA A 196 -11.41 15.22 -15.80
CA ALA A 196 -11.39 16.66 -15.54
C ALA A 196 -10.00 17.10 -15.07
N TYR A 197 -9.37 16.35 -14.17
CA TYR A 197 -8.01 16.63 -13.72
C TYR A 197 -7.01 16.67 -14.90
N GLN A 198 -7.09 15.69 -15.81
CA GLN A 198 -6.23 15.63 -17.00
C GLN A 198 -6.57 16.70 -18.04
N TYR A 199 -7.85 16.92 -18.31
CA TYR A 199 -8.33 17.82 -19.36
C TYR A 199 -8.04 19.29 -19.04
N TYR A 200 -8.20 19.68 -17.77
CA TYR A 200 -7.91 21.03 -17.32
C TYR A 200 -6.45 21.24 -16.91
N ASP A 201 -5.60 20.21 -17.04
CA ASP A 201 -4.22 20.18 -16.53
C ASP A 201 -4.13 20.80 -15.13
N ALA A 202 -5.03 20.37 -14.25
CA ALA A 202 -5.27 21.03 -12.97
C ALA A 202 -4.04 20.89 -12.07
N GLN A 203 -3.31 21.99 -11.89
CA GLN A 203 -2.14 22.05 -11.02
C GLN A 203 -2.58 22.11 -9.55
N LEU A 204 -2.91 20.96 -8.96
CA LEU A 204 -3.24 20.87 -7.55
C LEU A 204 -1.99 21.12 -6.69
N PRO A 205 -2.10 21.86 -5.57
CA PRO A 205 -0.96 22.11 -4.70
C PRO A 205 -0.47 20.80 -4.05
N GLY A 206 0.84 20.54 -4.11
CA GLY A 206 1.42 19.33 -3.54
C GLY A 206 1.32 18.12 -4.45
N ASN A 207 1.31 16.90 -3.87
CA ASN A 207 1.32 15.67 -4.66
C ASN A 207 -0.11 15.30 -5.09
N PRO A 208 -0.43 15.29 -6.41
CA PRO A 208 -1.74 14.93 -6.92
C PRO A 208 -2.27 13.59 -6.38
N MET A 209 -1.38 12.61 -6.19
CA MET A 209 -1.74 11.28 -5.70
C MET A 209 -2.48 11.32 -4.37
N VAL A 210 -2.21 12.31 -3.50
CA VAL A 210 -2.91 12.45 -2.20
C VAL A 210 -4.40 12.71 -2.42
N TYR A 211 -4.75 13.57 -3.38
CA TYR A 211 -6.13 13.87 -3.73
C TYR A 211 -6.83 12.66 -4.37
N PHE A 212 -6.15 11.99 -5.31
CA PHE A 212 -6.69 10.78 -5.94
C PHE A 212 -6.94 9.68 -4.92
N VAL A 213 -5.99 9.39 -4.03
CA VAL A 213 -6.16 8.39 -2.98
C VAL A 213 -7.29 8.78 -2.02
N GLY A 214 -7.39 10.06 -1.65
CA GLY A 214 -8.45 10.59 -0.79
C GLY A 214 -9.86 10.45 -1.37
N VAL A 215 -10.02 10.58 -2.70
CA VAL A 215 -11.31 10.40 -3.38
C VAL A 215 -11.58 8.92 -3.67
N PHE A 216 -10.58 8.18 -4.15
CA PHE A 216 -10.76 6.84 -4.69
C PHE A 216 -10.95 5.80 -3.59
N THR A 217 -10.26 5.96 -2.45
CA THR A 217 -10.32 4.99 -1.36
C THR A 217 -11.71 4.92 -0.73
N PRO A 218 -12.33 6.03 -0.28
CA PRO A 218 -13.69 6.00 0.25
C PRO A 218 -14.71 5.54 -0.81
N SER A 219 -14.56 6.01 -2.05
CA SER A 219 -15.44 5.61 -3.16
C SER A 219 -15.39 4.10 -3.43
N ALA A 220 -14.21 3.48 -3.37
CA ALA A 220 -14.06 2.04 -3.53
C ALA A 220 -14.67 1.26 -2.35
N ILE A 221 -14.53 1.78 -1.12
CA ILE A 221 -15.16 1.19 0.07
C ILE A 221 -16.68 1.22 -0.09
N VAL A 222 -17.30 2.37 -0.35
CA VAL A 222 -18.75 2.47 -0.54
C VAL A 222 -19.24 1.59 -1.69
N ALA A 223 -18.51 1.55 -2.81
CA ALA A 223 -18.82 0.67 -3.93
C ALA A 223 -18.85 -0.81 -3.53
N SER A 224 -17.94 -1.25 -2.63
CA SER A 224 -17.93 -2.63 -2.14
C SER A 224 -19.18 -3.00 -1.34
N PHE A 225 -19.80 -2.04 -0.63
CA PHE A 225 -21.04 -2.28 0.10
C PHE A 225 -22.26 -2.42 -0.84
N PHE A 226 -22.30 -1.66 -1.95
CA PHE A 226 -23.32 -1.90 -2.98
C PHE A 226 -23.20 -3.31 -3.56
N ILE A 227 -21.98 -3.76 -3.86
CA ILE A 227 -21.73 -5.13 -4.34
C ILE A 227 -22.13 -6.16 -3.28
N LYS A 228 -21.73 -5.97 -2.02
CA LYS A 228 -22.10 -6.84 -0.90
C LYS A 228 -23.62 -7.02 -0.83
N ARG A 229 -24.39 -5.92 -0.85
CA ARG A 229 -25.86 -5.96 -0.81
C ARG A 229 -26.45 -6.70 -2.01
N LEU A 230 -25.89 -6.49 -3.21
CA LEU A 230 -26.32 -7.20 -4.42
C LEU A 230 -26.07 -8.72 -4.36
N VAL A 231 -25.01 -9.16 -3.68
CA VAL A 231 -24.69 -10.58 -3.49
C VAL A 231 -25.58 -11.20 -2.43
N GLU A 232 -25.72 -10.54 -1.27
CA GLU A 232 -26.51 -11.05 -0.15
C GLU A 232 -28.01 -11.10 -0.44
N GLY A 233 -28.54 -10.12 -1.19
CA GLY A 233 -29.98 -10.06 -1.50
C GLY A 233 -30.47 -10.97 -2.63
N LYS A 234 -29.58 -11.80 -3.21
CA LYS A 234 -29.94 -12.87 -4.18
C LYS A 234 -30.25 -14.20 -3.50
N VAL A 235 -29.93 -14.34 -2.21
CA VAL A 235 -30.25 -15.49 -1.35
C VAL A 235 -31.57 -15.22 -0.63
#